data_AF-A0A1Y2D010-F1
#
_entry.id   AF-A0A1Y2D010-F1
#
_cell.length_a   1.000
_cell.length_b   1.000
_cell.length_c   1.000
_cell.angle_alpha   90.00
_cell.angle_beta   90.00
_cell.angle_gamma   90.00
#
_symmetry.space_group_name_H-M   'P 1'
#
loop_
_entity.id
_entity.type
_entity.pdbx_description
1 polymer ?
#
loop_
_entity_poly.entity_id
_entity_poly.type
_entity_poly.pdbx_seq_one_letter_code
_entity_poly.pdbx_strand_id
1 'polypeptide(L)' 'KKIYTCTYCSKTCQNSTGLRTHLLSHTGEKPFVCTMCPKAYTTNQRLQVHILSHSNAFPFPCSI' A
#
# COMPACT_ATOMS: atom_id res chain seq x y z
N LYS A 1 7.49 -8.98 -23.29
CA LYS A 1 6.99 -8.65 -21.93
C LYS A 1 8.19 -8.34 -21.04
N LYS A 2 8.40 -7.08 -20.65
CA LYS A 2 9.55 -6.69 -19.80
C LYS A 2 9.22 -7.03 -18.35
N ILE A 3 10.09 -7.78 -17.68
CA ILE A 3 9.97 -8.10 -16.25
C ILE A 3 10.89 -7.16 -15.47
N TYR A 4 10.41 -6.69 -14.34
CA TYR A 4 11.10 -5.77 -13.46
C TYR A 4 11.52 -6.53 -12.20
N THR A 5 12.83 -6.68 -11.99
CA THR A 5 13.38 -7.41 -10.84
C THR A 5 13.76 -6.42 -9.74
N CYS A 6 13.45 -6.77 -8.50
CA CYS A 6 13.89 -5.99 -7.34
C CYS A 6 15.40 -6.08 -7.15
N THR A 7 16.01 -4.98 -6.69
CA THR A 7 17.45 -4.92 -6.40
C THR A 7 17.78 -5.41 -5.00
N TYR A 8 16.81 -5.38 -4.08
CA TYR A 8 16.98 -5.81 -2.68
C TYR A 8 16.55 -7.26 -2.44
N CYS A 9 15.83 -7.87 -3.37
CA CYS A 9 15.43 -9.27 -3.29
C CYS A 9 15.14 -9.86 -4.69
N SER A 10 14.98 -11.18 -4.79
CA SER A 10 14.74 -11.87 -6.07
C SER A 10 13.30 -11.76 -6.61
N LYS A 11 12.49 -10.85 -6.07
CA LYS A 11 11.08 -10.70 -6.48
C LYS A 11 10.99 -10.03 -7.85
N THR A 12 10.11 -10.55 -8.69
CA THR A 12 9.84 -10.00 -10.03
C THR A 12 8.44 -9.42 -10.13
N CYS A 13 8.30 -8.34 -10.90
CA CYS A 13 7.07 -7.60 -11.13
C CYS A 13 6.81 -7.47 -12.62
N GLN A 14 5.53 -7.48 -13.01
CA GLN A 14 5.14 -7.41 -14.42
C GLN A 14 5.20 -6.00 -15.01
N ASN A 15 5.24 -4.97 -14.16
CA ASN A 15 5.30 -3.56 -14.56
C ASN A 15 6.14 -2.74 -13.57
N SER A 16 6.59 -1.57 -14.01
CA SER A 16 7.44 -0.66 -13.23
C SER A 16 6.72 -0.10 -12.00
N THR A 17 5.42 0.18 -12.09
CA THR A 17 4.59 0.66 -10.97
C THR A 17 4.53 -0.36 -9.82
N GLY A 18 4.41 -1.64 -10.16
CA GLY A 18 4.43 -2.75 -9.21
C GLY A 18 5.79 -2.91 -8.54
N LEU A 19 6.87 -2.76 -9.31
CA LEU A 19 8.22 -2.73 -8.74
C LEU A 19 8.39 -1.53 -7.79
N ARG A 20 7.98 -0.32 -8.20
CA ARG A 20 8.09 0.89 -7.36
C ARG A 20 7.33 0.73 -6.04
N THR A 21 6.10 0.22 -6.11
CA THR A 21 5.28 -0.05 -4.92
C THR A 21 5.92 -1.11 -4.03
N HIS A 22 6.53 -2.13 -4.63
CA HIS A 22 7.26 -3.15 -3.88
C HIS A 22 8.50 -2.58 -3.18
N LEU A 23 9.24 -1.66 -3.79
CA LEU A 23 10.40 -1.04 -3.14
C LEU A 23 10.03 -0.32 -1.83
N LEU A 24 8.81 0.24 -1.74
CA LEU A 24 8.28 0.82 -0.50
C LEU A 24 8.19 -0.19 0.65
N SER A 25 8.07 -1.50 0.37
CA SER A 25 8.11 -2.52 1.43
C SER A 25 9.51 -2.75 2.00
N HIS A 26 10.56 -2.37 1.27
CA HIS A 26 11.93 -2.43 1.77
C HIS A 26 12.28 -1.18 2.58
N THR A 27 11.85 0.01 2.14
CA THR A 27 12.12 1.27 2.86
C THR A 27 11.17 1.50 4.03
N GLY A 28 10.02 0.83 4.05
CA GLY A 28 8.97 1.07 5.03
C GLY A 28 8.15 2.34 4.77
N GLU A 29 8.47 3.09 3.71
CA GLU A 29 7.75 4.30 3.33
C GLU A 29 6.28 4.00 3.00
N LYS A 30 5.39 4.82 3.54
CA LYS A 30 3.95 4.71 3.35
C LYS A 30 3.39 6.09 2.98
N PRO A 31 3.48 6.48 1.69
CA PRO A 31 3.13 7.83 1.26
C PRO A 31 1.64 8.16 1.36
N PHE A 32 0.78 7.14 1.50
CA PHE A 32 -0.67 7.32 1.56
C PHE A 32 -1.15 7.25 3.01
N VAL A 33 -1.22 8.39 3.67
CA VAL A 33 -1.63 8.52 5.08
C VAL A 33 -3.15 8.67 5.18
N CYS A 34 -3.77 7.99 6.14
CA CYS A 34 -5.18 8.17 6.45
C CYS A 34 -5.40 9.54 7.09
N THR A 35 -6.46 10.24 6.69
CA THR A 35 -6.81 11.55 7.25
C THR A 35 -7.54 11.45 8.60
N MET A 36 -8.07 10.27 8.93
CA MET A 36 -8.87 10.03 10.15
C MET A 36 -8.08 9.31 11.26
N CYS A 37 -6.91 8.73 10.96
CA CYS A 37 -6.09 8.01 11.93
C CYS A 37 -4.61 7.97 11.49
N PRO A 38 -3.65 7.57 12.35
CA PRO A 38 -2.22 7.60 12.01
C PRO A 38 -1.78 6.46 11.09
N LYS A 39 -2.70 5.61 10.59
CA LYS A 39 -2.35 4.51 9.68
C LYS A 39 -1.95 5.04 8.30
N ALA A 40 -0.92 4.41 7.72
CA ALA A 40 -0.44 4.74 6.39
C ALA A 40 -0.19 3.49 5.52
N TYR A 41 -0.33 3.68 4.22
CA TYR A 41 -0.35 2.62 3.20
C TYR A 41 0.65 2.89 2.08
N THR A 42 1.08 1.81 1.41
CA THR A 42 2.00 1.86 0.27
C THR A 42 1.29 2.17 -1.05
N THR A 43 -0.04 2.03 -1.11
CA THR A 43 -0.85 2.35 -2.30
C THR A 43 -2.12 3.11 -1.95
N ASN A 44 -2.55 3.98 -2.87
CA ASN A 44 -3.83 4.67 -2.76
C ASN A 44 -5.01 3.69 -2.65
N GLN A 45 -5.02 2.62 -3.45
CA GLN A 45 -6.10 1.62 -3.40
C GLN A 45 -6.29 1.03 -2.00
N ARG A 46 -5.19 0.71 -1.29
CA ARG A 46 -5.27 0.18 0.08
C ARG A 46 -5.78 1.24 1.07
N LEU A 47 -5.38 2.50 0.90
CA LEU A 47 -5.91 3.61 1.68
C LEU A 47 -7.42 3.78 1.45
N GLN A 48 -7.89 3.76 0.21
CA GLN A 48 -9.32 3.91 -0.11
C GLN A 48 -10.17 2.81 0.51
N VAL A 49 -9.72 1.55 0.42
CA VAL A 49 -10.38 0.43 1.09
C VAL A 49 -10.39 0.61 2.60
N HIS A 50 -9.29 1.09 3.19
CA HIS A 50 -9.24 1.38 4.61
C HIS A 50 -10.19 2.51 5.03
N ILE A 51 -10.34 3.57 4.24
CA ILE A 51 -11.25 4.68 4.56
C ILE A 51 -12.69 4.18 4.77
N LEU A 52 -13.10 3.12 4.09
CA LEU A 52 -14.41 2.48 4.31
C LEU A 52 -14.59 1.96 5.74
N SER A 53 -13.51 1.56 6.42
CA SER A 53 -13.55 1.14 7.84
C SER A 53 -13.81 2.28 8.83
N HIS A 54 -13.72 3.54 8.37
CA HIS A 54 -14.15 4.70 9.15
C HIS A 54 -15.64 5.03 8.96
N SER A 55 -16.31 4.39 8.01
CA SER A 55 -17.75 4.50 7.83
C SER A 55 -18.46 3.44 8.66
N ASN A 56 -19.53 3.82 9.38
CA ASN A 56 -20.38 2.91 10.18
C ASN A 56 -21.05 1.78 9.36
N ALA A 57 -20.89 1.77 8.04
CA ALA A 57 -21.41 0.75 7.13
C ALA A 57 -20.51 -0.49 7.02
N PHE A 58 -19.31 -0.49 7.62
CA PHE A 58 -18.35 -1.57 7.44
C PHE A 58 -18.21 -2.47 8.68
N PRO A 59 -18.22 -3.81 8.51
CA PRO A 59 -18.21 -4.75 9.64
C PRO A 59 -16.90 -4.75 10.44
N PHE A 60 -15.82 -4.17 9.91
CA PHE A 60 -14.51 -4.11 10.55
C PHE A 60 -14.11 -2.64 10.76
N PRO A 61 -14.41 -2.06 11.93
CA PRO A 61 -14.09 -0.68 12.21
C PRO A 61 -12.58 -0.48 12.34
N CYS A 62 -12.10 0.73 12.04
CA CYS A 62 -10.70 1.08 12.28
C CYS A 62 -10.39 1.06 13.79
N SER A 63 -9.60 0.08 14.23
CA SER A 63 -8.91 0.12 15.52
C SER A 63 -7.67 1.02 15.40
N ILE A 64 -7.77 2.22 15.98
CA ILE A 64 -6.68 3.21 16.06
C ILE A 64 -5.59 2.68 17.00
#